data_AF-A0A6S7B7V5-F1
#
_entry.id   AF-A0A6S7B7V5-F1
#
_cell.length_a   1.000
_cell.length_b   1.000
_cell.length_c   1.000
_cell.angle_alpha   90.00
_cell.angle_beta   90.00
_cell.angle_gamma   90.00
#
_symmetry.space_group_name_H-M   'P 1'
#
loop_
_entity.id
_entity.type
_entity.pdbx_description
1 polymer ?
#
loop_
_entity_poly.entity_id
_entity_poly.type
_entity_poly.pdbx_seq_one_letter_code
_entity_poly.pdbx_strand_id
1 'polypeptide(L)'
;MTGVGVKAVANADANAGGWPVDDITGLARRLPEVDPANYFDGQAKESYQQSLVKWPVFARLMNLVPGDHTIAPAGHNPARVLEVE
;
A
#
# COMPACT_ATOMS: atom_id res chain seq x y z
N MET A 1 -16.79 -10.43 26.63
CA MET A 1 -16.11 -9.30 25.95
C MET A 1 -15.87 -9.70 24.51
N THR A 2 -16.72 -9.20 23.61
CA THR A 2 -16.74 -9.53 22.19
C THR A 2 -15.67 -8.75 21.44
N GLY A 3 -14.79 -9.46 20.74
CA GLY A 3 -13.76 -8.88 19.89
C GLY A 3 -14.37 -8.12 18.72
N VAL A 4 -13.94 -6.87 18.55
CA VAL A 4 -14.29 -6.01 17.43
C VAL A 4 -13.50 -6.49 16.20
N GLY A 5 -14.16 -7.20 15.31
CA GLY A 5 -13.65 -7.45 13.96
C GLY A 5 -13.81 -6.17 13.14
N VAL A 6 -12.70 -5.53 12.80
CA VAL A 6 -12.67 -4.42 11.84
C VAL A 6 -13.07 -4.98 10.48
N LYS A 7 -14.32 -4.76 10.09
CA LYS A 7 -14.84 -5.14 8.78
C LYS A 7 -14.26 -4.15 7.75
N ALA A 8 -13.30 -4.61 6.96
CA ALA A 8 -12.77 -3.84 5.84
C ALA A 8 -13.93 -3.38 4.95
N VAL A 9 -14.04 -2.06 4.77
CA VAL A 9 -15.03 -1.44 3.90
C VAL A 9 -14.53 -1.65 2.47
N ALA A 10 -14.97 -2.74 1.84
CA ALA A 10 -14.74 -2.97 0.43
C ALA A 10 -15.62 -2.00 -0.36
N ASN A 11 -15.00 -0.97 -0.96
CA ASN A 11 -15.65 -0.19 -2.01
C ASN A 11 -15.87 -1.12 -3.21
N ALA A 12 -17.12 -1.50 -3.44
CA ALA A 12 -17.52 -2.41 -4.49
C ALA A 12 -17.71 -1.62 -5.79
N ASP A 13 -16.64 -1.46 -6.56
CA ASP A 13 -16.76 -1.09 -7.97
C ASP A 13 -17.30 -2.30 -8.74
N ALA A 14 -18.60 -2.26 -9.00
CA ALA A 14 -19.42 -3.37 -9.44
C ALA A 14 -19.27 -3.65 -10.95
N ASN A 15 -18.29 -4.47 -11.34
CA ASN A 15 -18.33 -5.19 -12.60
C ASN A 15 -19.08 -6.53 -12.40
N ALA A 16 -20.38 -6.54 -12.69
CA ALA A 16 -21.30 -7.65 -13.01
C ALA A 16 -21.23 -9.02 -12.27
N GLY A 17 -20.40 -9.20 -11.23
CA GLY A 17 -20.20 -10.47 -10.54
C GLY A 17 -19.78 -10.33 -9.08
N GLY A 18 -19.84 -9.11 -8.51
CA GLY A 18 -19.61 -8.85 -7.08
C GLY A 18 -18.16 -9.04 -6.61
N TRP A 19 -17.21 -9.14 -7.54
CA TRP A 19 -15.80 -9.28 -7.20
C TRP A 19 -15.13 -7.91 -7.09
N PRO A 20 -14.34 -7.67 -6.02
CA PRO A 20 -13.36 -6.60 -6.04
C PRO A 20 -12.43 -6.81 -7.23
N VAL A 21 -12.13 -5.72 -7.96
CA VAL A 21 -11.33 -5.75 -9.19
C VAL A 21 -9.95 -6.39 -8.98
N ASP A 22 -9.43 -6.35 -7.75
CA ASP A 22 -8.08 -6.80 -7.39
C ASP A 22 -8.03 -7.98 -6.39
N ASP A 23 -9.05 -8.84 -6.31
CA ASP A 23 -9.08 -9.99 -5.38
C ASP A 23 -8.47 -11.28 -5.96
N ILE A 24 -7.14 -11.28 -6.19
CA ILE A 24 -6.41 -12.48 -6.68
C ILE A 24 -6.49 -13.66 -5.70
N THR A 25 -6.59 -13.36 -4.40
CA THR A 25 -6.71 -14.39 -3.36
C THR A 25 -8.04 -15.12 -3.47
N GLY A 26 -9.12 -14.36 -3.67
CA GLY A 26 -10.44 -14.94 -3.89
C GLY A 26 -10.52 -15.68 -5.22
N LEU A 27 -9.84 -15.22 -6.27
CA LEU A 27 -9.74 -15.95 -7.54
C LEU A 27 -9.09 -17.32 -7.35
N ALA A 28 -7.95 -17.40 -6.65
CA ALA A 28 -7.25 -18.65 -6.39
C ALA A 28 -8.07 -19.67 -5.56
N ARG A 29 -9.00 -19.20 -4.70
CA ARG A 29 -9.92 -20.10 -3.99
C ARG A 29 -10.90 -20.82 -4.92
N ARG A 30 -11.19 -20.26 -6.09
CA ARG A 30 -12.11 -20.84 -7.08
C ARG A 30 -11.39 -21.51 -8.24
N LEU A 31 -10.19 -21.03 -8.56
CA LEU A 31 -9.33 -21.59 -9.59
C LEU A 31 -7.98 -21.98 -8.96
N PRO A 32 -7.82 -23.24 -8.51
CA PRO A 32 -6.63 -23.67 -7.77
C PRO A 32 -5.35 -23.73 -8.62
N GLU A 33 -5.45 -23.57 -9.95
CA GLU A 33 -4.30 -23.43 -10.85
C GLU A 33 -3.66 -22.04 -10.77
N VAL A 34 -4.39 -21.04 -10.25
CA VAL A 34 -3.86 -19.70 -10.03
C VAL A 34 -3.11 -19.69 -8.71
N ASP A 35 -1.83 -19.38 -8.77
CA ASP A 35 -1.01 -19.13 -7.60
C ASP A 35 -0.90 -17.61 -7.34
N PRO A 36 -1.53 -17.09 -6.27
CA PRO A 36 -1.44 -15.67 -5.92
C PRO A 36 -0.02 -15.21 -5.63
N ALA A 37 0.85 -16.10 -5.14
CA ALA A 37 2.22 -15.73 -4.80
C ALA A 37 3.07 -15.43 -6.05
N ASN A 38 2.70 -16.02 -7.18
CA ASN A 38 3.37 -15.86 -8.46
C ASN A 38 2.53 -15.05 -9.47
N TYR A 39 1.39 -14.51 -9.05
CA TYR A 39 0.55 -13.68 -9.90
C TYR A 39 1.20 -12.32 -10.15
N PHE A 40 1.12 -11.88 -11.41
CA PHE A 40 1.65 -10.59 -11.85
C PHE A 40 0.61 -9.86 -12.69
N ASP A 41 0.20 -8.68 -12.22
CA ASP A 41 -0.66 -7.77 -12.97
C ASP A 41 0.17 -6.73 -13.72
N GLY A 42 0.20 -6.87 -15.06
CA GLY A 42 0.89 -5.94 -15.94
C GLY A 42 0.25 -4.56 -16.00
N GLN A 43 -1.08 -4.47 -15.92
CA GLN A 43 -1.80 -3.19 -15.94
C GLN A 43 -1.58 -2.40 -14.65
N ALA A 44 -1.58 -3.08 -13.51
CA ALA A 44 -1.20 -2.46 -12.24
C ALA A 44 0.23 -1.91 -12.28
N LYS A 45 1.20 -2.68 -12.82
CA LYS A 45 2.58 -2.21 -12.99
C LYS A 45 2.67 -0.97 -13.88
N GLU A 46 1.99 -0.98 -15.03
CA GLU A 46 2.01 0.16 -15.96
C GLU A 46 1.38 1.40 -15.33
N SER A 47 0.24 1.26 -14.67
CA SER A 47 -0.44 2.33 -13.95
C SER A 47 0.42 2.93 -12.84
N TYR A 48 1.15 2.09 -12.11
CA TYR A 48 2.15 2.53 -11.15
C TYR A 48 3.26 3.36 -11.82
N GLN A 49 3.87 2.86 -12.89
CA GLN A 49 4.93 3.57 -13.62
C GLN A 49 4.45 4.92 -14.16
N GLN A 50 3.25 4.98 -14.73
CA GLN A 50 2.65 6.22 -15.22
C GLN A 50 2.38 7.22 -14.08
N SER A 51 1.96 6.73 -12.92
CA SER A 51 1.73 7.58 -11.75
C SER A 51 3.01 8.23 -11.25
N LEU A 52 4.15 7.53 -11.31
CA LEU A 52 5.46 8.10 -10.94
C LEU A 52 5.84 9.30 -11.82
N VAL A 53 5.51 9.24 -13.12
CA VAL A 53 5.86 10.29 -14.09
C VAL A 53 4.85 11.43 -14.10
N LYS A 54 3.56 11.09 -14.13
CA LYS A 54 2.48 12.06 -14.29
C LYS A 54 2.19 12.84 -12.99
N TRP A 55 2.34 12.19 -11.83
CA TRP A 55 1.95 12.74 -10.54
C TRP A 55 3.05 12.58 -9.48
N PRO A 56 4.26 13.15 -9.69
CA PRO A 56 5.43 12.86 -8.87
C PRO A 56 5.31 13.29 -7.40
N VAL A 57 4.57 14.36 -7.11
CA VAL A 57 4.29 14.79 -5.73
C VAL A 57 3.38 13.77 -5.04
N PHE A 58 2.29 13.39 -5.71
CA PHE A 58 1.33 12.43 -5.19
C PHE A 58 1.98 11.05 -4.97
N ALA A 59 2.81 10.61 -5.91
CA ALA A 59 3.56 9.36 -5.79
C ALA A 59 4.46 9.34 -4.54
N ARG A 60 5.11 10.44 -4.18
CA ARG A 60 5.90 10.55 -2.95
C ARG A 60 5.03 10.53 -1.69
N LEU A 61 3.89 11.23 -1.70
CA LEU A 61 2.94 11.21 -0.59
C LEU A 61 2.35 9.82 -0.34
N MET A 62 2.09 9.09 -1.43
CA MET A 62 1.62 7.70 -1.39
C MET A 62 2.75 6.69 -1.14
N ASN A 63 3.98 7.16 -0.89
CA ASN A 63 5.17 6.34 -0.67
C ASN A 63 5.42 5.30 -1.78
N LEU A 64 5.04 5.65 -3.02
CA LEU A 64 5.24 4.83 -4.22
C LEU A 64 6.68 4.90 -4.71
N VAL A 65 7.37 6.00 -4.46
CA VAL A 65 8.80 6.13 -4.72
C VAL A 65 9.53 5.61 -3.48
N PRO A 66 10.66 4.88 -3.60
CA PRO A 66 11.55 4.65 -2.47
C PRO A 66 11.92 6.01 -1.89
N GLY A 67 11.28 6.40 -0.80
CA GLY A 67 11.67 7.59 -0.06
C GLY A 67 13.12 7.41 0.32
N ASP A 68 13.93 8.47 0.30
CA ASP A 68 15.28 8.39 0.82
C ASP A 68 15.20 8.09 2.33
N HIS A 69 15.19 6.81 2.69
CA HIS A 69 15.09 6.36 4.09
C HIS A 69 16.38 6.68 4.89
N THR A 70 17.31 7.45 4.32
CA THR A 70 18.49 7.95 5.04
C THR A 70 18.20 9.13 5.96
N ILE A 71 17.01 9.73 5.92
CA ILE A 71 16.55 10.57 7.05
C ILE A 71 15.84 9.66 8.06
N ALA A 72 16.59 8.73 8.64
CA ALA A 72 16.33 8.39 10.03
C ALA A 72 16.44 9.72 10.79
N PRO A 73 15.41 10.17 11.54
CA PRO A 73 15.58 11.31 12.41
C PRO A 73 16.67 10.90 13.41
N ALA A 74 17.89 11.37 13.19
CA ALA A 74 18.91 11.38 14.23
C ALA A 74 18.22 11.93 15.46
N GLY A 75 18.10 11.09 16.50
CA GLY A 75 17.20 11.30 17.60
C GLY A 75 17.22 12.76 18.03
N HIS A 76 16.11 13.46 17.84
CA HIS A 76 15.87 14.70 18.54
C HIS A 76 15.75 14.32 20.01
N ASN A 77 16.90 14.28 20.68
CA ASN A 77 17.01 14.06 22.10
C ASN A 77 16.76 15.42 22.76
N PRO A 78 15.57 15.69 23.34
CA PRO A 78 15.27 16.99 23.92
C PRO A 78 16.07 17.28 25.21
N ALA A 79 16.96 16.38 25.63
CA ALA A 79 17.67 16.44 26.91
C ALA A 79 19.01 17.19 26.88
N ARG A 80 19.23 18.14 25.95
CA ARG A 80 20.41 19.03 25.97
C ARG A 80 20.03 20.49 26.19
N VAL A 81 19.09 20.71 27.11
CA VAL A 81 18.89 21.98 27.81
C VAL A 81 19.34 21.72 29.24
N LEU A 82 20.14 22.62 29.83
CA LEU A 82 21.12 22.40 30.90
C LEU A 82 22.41 21.84 30.29
N GLU A 83 23.52 22.57 30.17
CA GLU A 83 24.12 23.56 31.08
C GLU A 83 24.87 24.61 30.25
N VAL A 84 24.59 25.89 30.46
CA VAL A 84 25.54 26.98 30.25
C VAL A 84 25.42 27.86 31.48
N GLU A 85 26.57 27.99 32.14
CA GLU A 85 26.92 28.78 33.32
C GLU A 85 26.32 30.20 33.36
#